data_AF-A0A7J6RNK1-F1
#
_entry.id   AF-A0A7J6RNK1-F1
#
_cell.length_a   1.000
_cell.length_b   1.000
_cell.length_c   1.000
_cell.angle_alpha   90.00
_cell.angle_beta   90.00
_cell.angle_gamma   90.00
#
_symmetry.space_group_name_H-M   'P 1'
#
loop_
_entity.id
_entity.type
_entity.pdbx_description
1 polymer ?
#
loop_
_entity_poly.entity_id
_entity_poly.type
_entity_poly.pdbx_seq_one_letter_code
_entity_poly.pdbx_strand_id
1 'polypeptide(L)'
;DTVEKAGASLHFDRALSLEHTNLEDQRLCFIDSAGGRHSVDLSPVQQMVSGHFDTNHPPDTAVIGCDGAGSRLRYALSNVGVVSFSEELIGHEYKEVPFVALSTSAKRPEGSAMHNGSIHIWPRGDFFLMALANLDGSFTGTIY
;
A
#
# COMPACT_ATOMS: atom_id res chain seq x y z
N ASP A 1 -0.74 2.13 16.56
CA ASP A 1 -0.13 2.19 17.91
C ASP A 1 1.33 2.64 17.96
N THR A 2 2.19 2.43 16.94
CA THR A 2 3.57 3.02 16.93
C THR A 2 3.63 4.39 16.25
N VAL A 3 2.90 4.58 15.15
CA VAL A 3 2.94 5.79 14.31
C VAL A 3 2.36 7.02 15.04
N GLU A 4 1.20 6.87 15.67
CA GLU A 4 0.57 7.95 16.43
C GLU A 4 1.37 8.35 17.68
N LYS A 5 2.05 7.38 18.33
CA LYS A 5 2.97 7.68 19.45
C LYS A 5 4.18 8.50 19.01
N ALA A 6 4.56 8.42 17.74
CA ALA A 6 5.60 9.26 17.15
C ALA A 6 5.08 10.66 16.73
N GLY A 7 3.81 10.98 17.00
CA GLY A 7 3.21 12.29 16.72
C GLY A 7 2.57 12.43 15.35
N ALA A 8 2.45 11.35 14.57
CA ALA A 8 1.78 11.38 13.28
C ALA A 8 0.27 11.15 13.41
N SER A 9 -0.52 11.89 12.62
CA SER A 9 -1.98 11.71 12.54
C SER A 9 -2.34 10.74 11.42
N LEU A 10 -3.14 9.71 11.73
CA LEU A 10 -3.67 8.77 10.75
C LEU A 10 -5.11 9.11 10.42
N HIS A 11 -5.42 9.19 9.12
CA HIS A 11 -6.77 9.43 8.64
C HIS A 11 -7.23 8.24 7.77
N PHE A 12 -8.01 7.34 8.37
CA PHE A 12 -8.60 6.19 7.69
C PHE A 12 -9.86 6.59 6.91
N ASP A 13 -10.34 5.68 6.06
CA ASP A 13 -11.52 5.88 5.19
C ASP A 13 -11.40 7.15 4.34
N ARG A 14 -10.22 7.37 3.74
CA ARG A 14 -9.95 8.52 2.88
C ARG A 14 -9.09 8.09 1.70
N ALA A 15 -9.72 7.93 0.54
CA ALA A 15 -9.02 7.58 -0.69
C ALA A 15 -8.75 8.83 -1.53
N LEU A 16 -7.51 9.01 -2.00
CA LEU A 16 -7.14 10.13 -2.87
C LEU A 16 -7.99 10.12 -4.14
N SER A 17 -8.69 11.19 -4.49
CA SER A 17 -9.54 11.29 -5.67
C SER A 17 -8.81 11.92 -6.85
N LEU A 18 -8.75 11.21 -7.97
CA LEU A 18 -8.17 11.74 -9.22
C LEU A 18 -9.00 12.87 -9.82
N GLU A 19 -10.32 12.81 -9.69
CA GLU A 19 -11.23 13.80 -10.25
C GLU A 19 -11.19 15.13 -9.49
N HIS A 20 -10.99 15.08 -8.16
CA HIS A 20 -11.09 16.25 -7.29
C HIS A 20 -9.73 16.79 -6.84
N THR A 21 -8.64 16.07 -7.12
CA THR A 21 -7.26 16.53 -6.89
C THR A 21 -6.86 17.47 -8.01
N ASN A 22 -6.31 18.63 -7.67
CA ASN A 22 -5.75 19.57 -8.63
C ASN A 22 -4.32 19.91 -8.21
N LEU A 23 -3.35 19.35 -8.93
CA LEU A 23 -1.93 19.57 -8.63
C LEU A 23 -1.42 20.93 -9.13
N GLU A 24 -2.09 21.55 -10.11
CA GLU A 24 -1.77 22.92 -10.55
C GLU A 24 -2.12 23.93 -9.44
N ASP A 25 -3.25 23.72 -8.76
CA ASP A 25 -3.66 24.47 -7.57
C ASP A 25 -2.97 23.98 -6.28
N GLN A 26 -2.01 23.06 -6.37
CA GLN A 26 -1.29 22.48 -5.24
C GLN A 26 -2.24 21.86 -4.18
N ARG A 27 -3.29 21.15 -4.61
CA ARG A 27 -4.32 20.60 -3.71
C ARG A 27 -4.60 19.12 -3.97
N LEU A 28 -4.49 18.32 -2.91
CA LEU A 28 -4.96 16.93 -2.90
C LEU A 28 -6.38 16.88 -2.33
N CYS A 29 -7.23 16.02 -2.88
CA CYS A 29 -8.57 15.79 -2.35
C CYS A 29 -8.78 14.30 -2.09
N PHE A 30 -9.29 13.96 -0.91
CA PHE A 30 -9.62 12.61 -0.50
C PHE A 30 -11.14 12.47 -0.29
N ILE A 31 -11.68 11.32 -0.64
CA ILE A 31 -13.11 11.01 -0.50
C ILE A 31 -13.26 9.85 0.48
N ASP A 32 -14.17 9.99 1.44
CA ASP A 32 -14.55 8.94 2.38
C ASP A 32 -15.68 8.05 1.86
N SER A 33 -15.96 6.93 2.53
CA SER A 33 -17.00 5.98 2.13
C SER A 33 -18.42 6.57 2.12
N ALA A 34 -18.65 7.66 2.86
CA ALA A 34 -19.92 8.39 2.87
C ALA A 34 -19.99 9.47 1.77
N GLY A 35 -18.93 9.64 0.98
CA GLY A 35 -18.83 10.66 -0.08
C GLY A 35 -18.36 12.04 0.42
N GLY A 36 -17.97 12.16 1.69
CA GLY A 36 -17.39 13.36 2.26
C GLY A 36 -16.01 13.68 1.65
N ARG A 37 -15.72 14.98 1.51
CA ARG A 37 -14.49 15.48 0.88
C ARG A 37 -13.54 16.07 1.89
N HIS A 38 -12.27 15.68 1.81
CA HIS A 38 -11.19 16.14 2.69
C HIS A 38 -10.05 16.66 1.82
N SER A 39 -9.76 17.96 1.84
CA SER A 39 -8.68 18.55 1.03
C SER A 39 -7.43 18.81 1.86
N VAL A 40 -6.27 18.64 1.24
CA VAL A 40 -4.96 19.04 1.77
C VAL A 40 -4.37 20.06 0.82
N ASP A 41 -4.09 21.25 1.34
CA ASP A 41 -3.41 22.33 0.64
C ASP A 41 -1.90 22.13 0.77
N LEU A 42 -1.22 22.08 -0.36
CA LEU A 42 0.23 21.90 -0.47
C LEU A 42 0.95 23.23 -0.72
N SER A 43 0.21 24.35 -0.84
CA SER A 43 0.82 25.66 -1.03
C SER A 43 1.73 26.03 0.13
N PRO A 44 2.86 26.72 -0.13
CA PRO A 44 3.74 27.17 0.94
C PRO A 44 2.97 28.04 1.92
N VAL A 45 3.10 27.76 3.22
CA VAL A 45 2.59 28.66 4.27
C VAL A 45 3.39 29.96 4.19
N GLN A 46 2.77 31.03 3.68
CA GLN A 46 3.39 32.35 3.71
C GLN A 46 3.42 32.86 5.15
N GLN A 47 4.56 32.73 5.82
CA GLN A 47 4.79 33.39 7.10
C GLN A 47 5.26 34.84 6.89
N MET A 48 4.56 35.79 7.50
CA MET A 48 5.09 37.13 7.68
C MET A 48 6.09 37.12 8.84
N VAL A 49 7.35 37.40 8.55
CA VAL A 49 8.36 37.67 9.57
C VAL A 49 8.81 39.12 9.43
N SER A 50 8.57 39.93 10.46
CA SER A 50 9.05 41.33 10.51
C SER A 50 8.70 42.20 9.29
N GLY A 51 7.51 42.03 8.70
CA GLY A 51 7.06 42.83 7.55
C GLY A 51 7.72 42.47 6.21
N HIS A 52 8.47 41.37 6.14
CA HIS A 52 8.97 40.80 4.89
C HIS A 52 8.37 39.41 4.67
N PHE A 53 8.00 39.12 3.43
CA PHE A 53 7.64 37.76 3.00
C PHE A 53 8.94 36.98 2.81
N ASP A 54 9.16 35.96 3.66
CA ASP A 54 10.29 35.05 3.45
C ASP A 54 9.94 34.08 2.31
N THR A 55 10.74 34.12 1.25
CA THR A 55 10.59 33.26 0.05
C THR A 55 11.65 32.17 0.00
N ASN A 56 12.56 32.10 0.98
CA ASN A 56 13.68 31.17 1.00
C ASN A 56 13.39 29.88 1.78
N HIS A 57 12.20 29.72 2.35
CA HIS A 57 11.80 28.47 2.98
C HIS A 57 11.17 27.53 1.94
N PRO A 58 11.67 26.29 1.77
CA PRO A 58 10.97 25.28 0.97
C PRO A 58 9.56 25.05 1.57
N PRO A 59 8.55 24.69 0.74
CA PRO A 59 7.22 24.38 1.26
C PRO A 59 7.33 23.34 2.36
N ASP A 60 6.74 23.62 3.52
CA ASP A 60 6.75 22.74 4.71
C ASP A 60 6.04 21.38 4.45
N THR A 61 5.39 21.23 3.29
CA THR A 61 4.54 20.09 2.97
C THR A 61 5.14 19.24 1.85
N ALA A 62 5.75 18.12 2.22
CA ALA A 62 6.14 17.07 1.28
C ALA A 62 5.04 15.99 1.17
N VAL A 63 4.82 15.49 -0.04
CA VAL A 63 3.92 14.36 -0.30
C VAL A 63 4.74 13.12 -0.64
N ILE A 64 4.49 12.02 0.07
CA ILE A 64 5.16 10.73 -0.16
C ILE A 64 4.10 9.72 -0.60
N GLY A 65 4.25 9.18 -1.82
CA GLY A 65 3.37 8.17 -2.39
C GLY A 65 3.70 6.76 -1.90
N CYS A 66 2.88 6.24 -0.98
CA CYS A 66 2.99 4.88 -0.44
C CYS A 66 1.69 4.08 -0.66
N ASP A 67 0.94 4.36 -1.73
CA ASP A 67 -0.42 3.88 -2.01
C ASP A 67 -0.48 2.61 -2.91
N GLY A 68 0.64 1.91 -3.05
CA GLY A 68 0.70 0.57 -3.65
C GLY A 68 0.76 0.52 -5.18
N ALA A 69 0.58 -0.68 -5.74
CA ALA A 69 0.76 -0.94 -7.17
C ALA A 69 -0.17 -0.08 -8.03
N GLY A 70 -1.44 0.07 -7.67
CA GLY A 70 -2.43 0.93 -8.36
C GLY A 70 -2.44 2.39 -7.90
N SER A 71 -1.27 2.97 -7.60
CA SER A 71 -1.10 4.30 -7.01
C SER A 71 -1.89 5.39 -7.74
N ARG A 72 -2.88 5.99 -7.06
CA ARG A 72 -3.65 7.13 -7.58
C ARG A 72 -2.77 8.39 -7.63
N LEU A 73 -1.82 8.53 -6.71
CA LEU A 73 -0.90 9.67 -6.77
C LEU A 73 -0.03 9.61 -8.03
N ARG A 74 0.47 8.43 -8.41
CA ARG A 74 1.25 8.24 -9.64
C ARG A 74 0.45 8.64 -10.89
N TYR A 75 -0.80 8.21 -11.00
CA TYR A 75 -1.68 8.63 -12.09
C TYR A 75 -1.92 10.15 -12.10
N ALA A 76 -2.17 10.76 -10.93
CA ALA A 76 -2.36 12.21 -10.83
C ALA A 76 -1.13 12.98 -11.32
N LEU A 77 0.07 12.58 -10.90
CA LEU A 77 1.33 13.18 -11.34
C LEU A 77 1.59 12.97 -12.84
N SER A 78 1.21 11.81 -13.39
CA SER A 78 1.35 11.54 -14.81
C SER A 78 0.41 12.38 -15.66
N ASN A 79 -0.82 12.64 -15.19
CA ASN A 79 -1.81 13.45 -15.90
C ASN A 79 -1.36 14.91 -16.08
N VAL A 80 -0.55 15.42 -15.16
CA VAL A 80 0.05 16.77 -15.24
C VAL A 80 1.48 16.76 -15.80
N GLY A 81 1.95 15.61 -16.32
CA GLY A 81 3.25 15.49 -16.98
C GLY A 81 4.46 15.52 -16.05
N VAL A 82 4.29 15.35 -14.74
CA VAL A 82 5.41 15.34 -13.77
C VAL A 82 6.17 14.01 -13.82
N VAL A 83 5.48 12.90 -14.08
CA VAL A 83 6.08 11.58 -14.23
C VAL A 83 5.59 10.89 -15.50
N SER A 84 6.38 9.96 -16.02
CA SER A 84 5.96 9.01 -17.05
C SER A 84 6.21 7.60 -16.52
N PHE A 85 5.27 6.68 -16.74
CA PHE A 85 5.39 5.30 -16.29
C PHE A 85 4.78 4.33 -17.32
N SER A 86 5.13 3.05 -17.20
CA SER A 86 4.58 1.96 -18.01
C SER A 86 4.01 0.86 -17.11
N GLU A 87 2.93 0.24 -17.55
CA GLU A 87 2.30 -0.91 -16.89
C GLU A 87 2.11 -2.02 -17.91
N GLU A 88 2.64 -3.21 -17.62
CA GLU A 88 2.46 -4.42 -18.42
C GLU A 88 1.72 -5.44 -17.56
N LEU A 89 0.48 -5.77 -17.94
CA LEU A 89 -0.30 -6.79 -17.24
C LEU A 89 0.19 -8.17 -17.68
N ILE A 90 0.57 -9.00 -16.71
CA ILE A 90 0.93 -10.39 -16.95
C ILE A 90 -0.34 -11.23 -17.18
N GLY A 91 -0.22 -12.27 -18.00
CA GLY A 91 -1.33 -13.19 -18.29
C GLY A 91 -1.62 -14.23 -17.19
N HIS A 92 -0.84 -14.23 -16.10
CA HIS A 92 -1.04 -15.15 -14.98
C HIS A 92 -1.83 -14.44 -13.88
N GLU A 93 -2.74 -15.17 -13.25
CA GLU A 93 -3.45 -14.72 -12.06
C GLU A 93 -2.94 -15.52 -10.86
N TYR A 94 -3.50 -15.28 -9.67
CA TYR A 94 -3.21 -16.13 -8.53
C TYR A 94 -4.46 -16.38 -7.69
N LYS A 95 -4.45 -17.50 -6.96
CA LYS A 95 -5.48 -17.80 -5.95
C LYS A 95 -4.83 -18.32 -4.68
N GLU A 96 -5.21 -17.73 -3.55
CA GLU A 96 -4.85 -18.24 -2.24
C GLU A 96 -5.67 -19.50 -1.89
N VAL A 97 -5.00 -20.51 -1.36
CA VAL A 97 -5.57 -21.80 -0.97
C VAL A 97 -5.12 -22.14 0.45
N PRO A 98 -6.05 -22.35 1.39
CA PRO A 98 -5.69 -22.71 2.75
C PRO A 98 -5.32 -24.19 2.87
N PHE A 99 -4.25 -24.48 3.59
CA PHE A 99 -3.88 -25.83 4.03
C PHE A 99 -4.05 -25.90 5.54
N VAL A 100 -5.01 -26.70 5.99
CA VAL A 100 -5.32 -26.81 7.42
C VAL A 100 -4.18 -27.49 8.19
N ALA A 101 -4.00 -27.06 9.44
CA ALA A 101 -3.18 -27.80 10.39
C ALA A 101 -3.79 -29.20 10.63
N LEU A 102 -2.92 -30.18 10.90
CA LEU A 102 -3.29 -31.54 11.28
C LEU A 102 -3.28 -31.69 12.80
N SER A 103 -3.83 -32.79 13.31
CA SER A 103 -3.72 -33.12 14.73
C SER A 103 -2.26 -33.36 15.11
N THR A 104 -1.87 -32.86 16.28
CA THR A 104 -0.54 -33.09 16.84
C THR A 104 -0.35 -34.58 17.10
N SER A 105 0.85 -35.08 16.80
CA SER A 105 1.22 -36.48 17.07
C SER A 105 2.66 -36.56 17.53
N ALA A 106 3.06 -37.68 18.16
CA ALA A 106 4.45 -37.89 18.58
C ALA A 106 5.47 -37.80 17.42
N LYS A 107 5.03 -37.97 16.16
CA LYS A 107 5.85 -37.82 14.95
C LYS A 107 5.78 -36.42 14.32
N ARG A 108 4.81 -35.60 14.73
CA ARG A 108 4.55 -34.23 14.23
C ARG A 108 4.05 -33.38 15.40
N PRO A 109 4.93 -33.01 16.34
CA PRO A 109 4.55 -32.29 17.55
C PRO A 109 3.95 -30.91 17.22
N GLU A 110 4.36 -30.29 16.12
CA GLU A 110 3.81 -29.02 15.59
C GLU A 110 2.44 -29.15 14.91
N GLY A 111 1.93 -30.35 14.65
CA GLY A 111 0.65 -30.55 13.95
C GLY A 111 0.68 -30.15 12.47
N SER A 112 1.86 -29.89 11.89
CA SER A 112 1.95 -29.37 10.53
C SER A 112 1.88 -30.45 9.45
N ALA A 113 1.18 -30.15 8.35
CA ALA A 113 1.08 -31.05 7.20
C ALA A 113 2.42 -31.21 6.45
N MET A 114 3.29 -30.20 6.54
CA MET A 114 4.56 -30.07 5.83
C MET A 114 5.60 -29.45 6.77
N HIS A 115 6.88 -29.37 6.35
CA HIS A 115 7.95 -28.80 7.16
C HIS A 115 7.84 -27.26 7.28
N ASN A 116 7.78 -26.73 8.50
CA ASN A 116 7.51 -25.30 8.74
C ASN A 116 8.68 -24.36 8.38
N GLY A 117 9.92 -24.86 8.39
CA GLY A 117 11.12 -24.08 8.07
C GLY A 117 11.43 -23.99 6.58
N SER A 118 10.47 -24.24 5.70
CA SER A 118 10.69 -24.35 4.26
C SER A 118 9.61 -23.65 3.45
N ILE A 119 10.01 -23.16 2.28
CA ILE A 119 9.09 -22.77 1.21
C ILE A 119 8.80 -24.01 0.38
N HIS A 120 7.54 -24.42 0.29
CA HIS A 120 7.13 -25.57 -0.50
C HIS A 120 6.73 -25.11 -1.90
N ILE A 121 7.23 -25.78 -2.93
CA ILE A 121 6.95 -25.44 -4.34
C ILE A 121 6.64 -26.73 -5.11
N TRP A 122 5.52 -26.73 -5.85
CA TRP A 122 5.11 -27.82 -6.74
C TRP A 122 5.00 -27.31 -8.17
N PRO A 123 6.06 -27.44 -8.99
CA PRO A 123 6.04 -26.97 -10.38
C PRO A 123 5.17 -27.89 -11.26
N ARG A 124 4.40 -27.30 -12.20
CA ARG A 124 3.57 -28.03 -13.18
C ARG A 124 3.73 -27.55 -14.61
N GLY A 125 4.87 -26.91 -14.91
CA GLY A 125 5.13 -26.28 -16.21
C GLY A 125 4.61 -24.86 -16.20
N ASP A 126 3.49 -24.63 -16.88
CA ASP A 126 2.90 -23.29 -17.07
C ASP A 126 2.19 -22.73 -15.83
N PHE A 127 2.05 -23.54 -14.77
CA PHE A 127 1.47 -23.14 -13.50
C PHE A 127 2.25 -23.79 -12.35
N PHE A 128 2.14 -23.24 -11.14
CA PHE A 128 2.72 -23.83 -9.95
C PHE A 128 1.93 -23.51 -8.69
N LEU A 129 2.04 -24.38 -7.70
CA LEU A 129 1.59 -24.11 -6.34
C LEU A 129 2.82 -23.81 -5.49
N MET A 130 2.73 -22.82 -4.62
CA MET A 130 3.65 -22.65 -3.50
C MET A 130 2.90 -22.59 -2.18
N ALA A 131 3.56 -22.84 -1.05
CA ALA A 131 2.97 -22.69 0.28
C ALA A 131 3.97 -22.17 1.31
N LEU A 132 3.50 -21.23 2.14
CA LEU A 132 4.22 -20.64 3.26
C LEU A 132 3.56 -21.03 4.58
N ALA A 133 4.38 -21.38 5.58
CA ALA A 133 3.91 -21.80 6.88
C ALA A 133 3.33 -20.61 7.67
N ASN A 134 2.22 -20.84 8.35
CA ASN A 134 1.66 -19.94 9.36
C ASN A 134 2.15 -20.36 10.76
N LEU A 135 2.04 -19.45 11.73
CA LEU A 135 2.48 -19.70 13.11
C LEU A 135 1.65 -20.79 13.83
N ASP A 136 0.43 -21.05 13.36
CA ASP A 136 -0.49 -22.06 13.92
C ASP A 136 -0.32 -23.46 13.32
N GLY A 137 0.69 -23.64 12.46
CA GLY A 137 0.98 -24.91 11.79
C GLY A 137 0.15 -25.19 10.53
N SER A 138 -0.76 -24.29 10.16
CA SER A 138 -1.40 -24.25 8.84
C SER A 138 -0.46 -23.67 7.77
N PHE A 139 -0.85 -23.72 6.50
CA PHE A 139 -0.12 -23.03 5.43
C PHE A 139 -1.06 -22.21 4.57
N THR A 140 -0.57 -21.06 4.12
CA THR A 140 -1.20 -20.29 3.04
C THR A 140 -0.49 -20.67 1.76
N GLY A 141 -1.19 -21.35 0.87
CA GLY A 141 -0.69 -21.61 -0.47
C GLY A 141 -1.21 -20.65 -1.51
N THR A 142 -0.48 -20.57 -2.60
CA THR A 142 -0.79 -19.72 -3.74
C THR A 142 -0.60 -20.53 -5.01
N ILE A 143 -1.67 -20.67 -5.78
CA ILE A 143 -1.62 -21.20 -7.14
C ILE A 143 -1.42 -20.01 -8.07
N TYR A 144 -0.41 -20.11 -8.93
CA TYR A 144 -0.14 -19.22 -10.06
C TYR A 144 -0.35 -19.99 -11.35
#